data_AF-K9R990-F1
#
_entry.id   AF-K9R990-F1
#
_cell.length_a   1.000
_cell.length_b   1.000
_cell.length_c   1.000
_cell.angle_alpha   90.00
_cell.angle_beta   90.00
_cell.angle_gamma   90.00
#
_symmetry.space_group_name_H-M   'P 1'
#
loop_
_entity.id
_entity.type
_entity.pdbx_description
1 polymer ?
#
loop_
_entity_poly.entity_id
_entity_poly.type
_entity_poly.pdbx_seq_one_letter_code
_entity_poly.pdbx_strand_id
1 'polypeptide(L)' 'MSTSAQEVYVQVVRNLPPQERLRLATLILNELVEQDSSSVINQSDCWTDRDIVDVNNFSLQYAATLFPEDEESV' A
#
# COMPACT_ATOMS: atom_id res chain seq x y z
N MET A 1 26.36 -9.55 15.35
CA MET A 1 26.18 -10.82 14.62
C MET A 1 24.68 -11.02 14.47
N SER A 2 24.11 -10.70 13.31
CA SER A 2 22.68 -10.88 13.07
C SER A 2 22.41 -12.37 12.95
N THR A 3 21.69 -12.95 13.91
CA THR A 3 21.21 -14.33 13.78
C THR A 3 20.26 -14.39 12.59
N SER A 4 20.53 -15.30 11.66
CA SER A 4 19.66 -15.41 10.48
C SER A 4 18.30 -15.97 10.91
N ALA A 5 17.22 -15.58 10.22
CA ALA A 5 15.90 -16.14 10.47
C ALA A 5 15.89 -17.69 10.39
N GLN A 6 16.79 -18.25 9.57
CA GLN A 6 16.98 -19.69 9.43
C GLN A 6 17.56 -20.34 10.70
N GLU A 7 18.52 -19.69 11.36
CA GLU A 7 19.09 -20.18 12.62
C GLU A 7 18.05 -20.17 13.74
N VAL A 8 17.25 -19.10 13.83
CA VAL A 8 16.15 -19.01 14.80
C VAL A 8 15.09 -20.09 14.54
N TYR A 9 14.77 -20.34 13.27
CA TYR A 9 13.85 -21.40 12.90
C TYR A 9 14.34 -22.78 13.35
N VAL A 10 15.62 -23.09 13.11
CA VAL A 10 16.20 -24.39 13.46
C VAL A 10 16.34 -24.57 14.97
N GLN A 11 16.78 -23.53 15.69
CA GLN A 11 17.07 -23.62 17.12
C GLN A 11 15.81 -23.53 17.99
N VAL A 12 14.82 -22.73 17.59
CA VAL A 12 13.65 -22.43 18.43
C VAL A 12 12.39 -23.01 17.82
N VAL A 13 12.05 -22.63 16.58
CA VAL A 13 10.75 -22.93 15.98
C VAL A 13 10.57 -24.42 15.69
N ARG A 14 11.60 -25.09 15.19
CA ARG A 14 11.55 -26.53 14.85
C ARG A 14 11.32 -27.43 16.07
N ASN A 15 11.78 -27.00 17.24
CA ASN A 15 11.66 -27.74 18.50
C ASN A 15 10.28 -27.59 19.15
N LEU A 16 9.46 -26.64 18.67
CA LEU A 16 8.09 -26.46 19.14
C LEU A 16 7.15 -27.53 18.57
N PRO A 17 6.12 -27.92 19.34
CA PRO A 17 5.05 -28.77 18.83
C PRO A 17 4.37 -28.12 17.62
N PRO A 18 3.83 -28.91 16.66
CA PRO A 18 3.25 -28.38 15.43
C PRO A 18 2.20 -27.27 15.64
N GLN A 19 1.42 -27.38 16.70
CA GLN A 19 0.40 -26.39 17.05
C GLN A 19 0.99 -25.03 17.42
N GLU A 20 2.08 -25.00 18.20
CA GLU A 20 2.77 -23.77 18.58
C GLU A 20 3.50 -23.15 17.39
N ARG A 21 4.01 -23.97 16.46
CA ARG A 21 4.58 -23.47 15.18
C ARG A 21 3.53 -22.74 14.34
N LEU A 22 2.33 -23.31 14.22
CA LEU A 22 1.24 -22.67 13.50
C LEU A 22 0.77 -21.39 14.19
N ARG A 23 0.71 -21.39 15.52
CA ARG A 23 0.38 -20.19 16.31
C ARG A 23 1.41 -19.08 16.12
N LEU A 24 2.70 -19.43 16.12
CA LEU A 24 3.79 -18.49 15.90
C LEU A 24 3.76 -17.93 14.46
N ALA A 25 3.50 -18.77 13.46
CA ALA A 25 3.29 -18.32 12.09
C ALA A 25 2.09 -17.35 11.98
N THR A 26 1.01 -17.61 12.72
CA THR A 26 -0.16 -16.73 12.76
C THR A 26 0.18 -15.37 13.38
N LEU A 27 0.97 -15.35 14.47
CA LEU A 27 1.40 -14.10 15.10
C LEU A 27 2.28 -13.26 14.17
N ILE A 28 3.26 -13.88 13.49
CA ILE A 28 4.11 -13.19 12.52
C ILE A 28 3.27 -12.62 11.38
N LEU A 29 2.34 -13.41 10.82
CA LEU A 29 1.50 -12.95 9.73
C LEU A 29 0.59 -11.79 10.15
N ASN A 30 0.02 -11.84 11.35
CA ASN A 30 -0.80 -10.75 11.88
C ASN A 30 0.03 -9.48 12.09
N GLU A 31 1.24 -9.59 12.65
CA GLU A 31 2.15 -8.46 12.84
C GLU A 31 2.54 -7.81 11.50
N LEU A 32 2.84 -8.61 10.47
CA LEU A 32 3.16 -8.08 9.14
C LEU A 32 1.97 -7.36 8.52
N VAL A 33 0.75 -7.89 8.67
CA VAL A 33 -0.48 -7.23 8.20
C VAL A 33 -0.69 -5.89 8.92
N GLU A 34 -0.45 -5.83 10.23
CA GLU A 34 -0.53 -4.59 11.01
C GLU A 34 0.53 -3.58 10.55
N GLN A 35 1.77 -4.01 10.29
CA GLN A 35 2.85 -3.16 9.82
C GLN A 35 2.59 -2.64 8.38
N ASP A 36 2.19 -3.51 7.46
CA ASP A 36 1.85 -3.13 6.08
C ASP A 36 0.65 -2.18 6.02
N SER A 37 -0.32 -2.32 6.93
CA SER A 37 -1.47 -1.41 7.00
C SER A 37 -1.08 0.04 7.31
N SER A 38 0.05 0.27 8.00
CA SER A 38 0.62 1.60 8.25
C SER A 38 1.49 2.12 7.10
N SER A 39 2.05 1.23 6.26
CA SER A 39 3.03 1.59 5.24
C SER A 39 2.42 1.78 3.85
N VAL A 40 1.29 1.13 3.55
CA VAL A 40 0.70 1.15 2.20
C VAL A 40 -0.20 2.37 1.98
N ILE A 41 -0.86 2.88 3.03
CA ILE A 41 -1.68 4.07 2.93
C ILE A 41 -0.85 5.25 3.45
N ASN A 42 -0.17 5.94 2.53
CA ASN A 42 0.42 7.24 2.82
C ASN A 42 -0.72 8.26 3.04
N GLN A 43 -1.29 8.27 4.24
CA GLN A 43 -2.25 9.27 4.68
C GLN A 43 -1.49 10.58 4.91
N SER A 44 -1.28 11.31 3.82
CA SER A 44 -0.75 12.65 3.85
C SER A 44 -1.88 13.64 3.64
N ASP A 45 -1.99 14.64 4.51
CA ASP A 45 -2.89 15.78 4.32
C ASP A 45 -2.38 16.76 3.24
N CYS A 46 -1.23 16.47 2.60
CA CYS A 46 -0.73 17.25 1.48
C CYS A 46 -1.02 16.55 0.14
N TRP A 47 -1.51 17.32 -0.82
CA TRP A 47 -1.60 16.88 -2.21
C TRP A 47 -0.20 16.75 -2.79
N THR A 48 0.05 15.65 -3.48
CA THR A 48 1.27 15.48 -4.27
C THR A 48 1.14 16.24 -5.59
N ASP A 49 2.27 16.52 -6.26
CA ASP A 49 2.27 17.14 -7.58
C ASP A 49 1.44 16.33 -8.60
N ARG A 50 1.41 14.99 -8.43
CA ARG A 50 0.61 14.10 -9.28
C ARG A 50 -0.88 14.34 -9.07
N ASP A 51 -1.32 14.50 -7.82
CA ASP A 51 -2.74 14.76 -7.51
C ASP A 51 -3.22 16.06 -8.17
N ILE A 52 -2.38 17.10 -8.17
CA ILE A 52 -2.67 18.39 -8.82
C ILE A 52 -2.83 18.20 -10.33
N VAL A 53 -1.91 17.47 -10.97
CA VAL A 53 -1.95 17.20 -12.42
C VAL A 53 -3.19 16.41 -12.80
N ASP A 54 -3.54 15.39 -12.02
CA ASP A 54 -4.69 14.53 -12.29
C ASP A 54 -6.01 15.32 -12.17
N VAL A 55 -6.15 16.15 -11.13
CA VAL A 55 -7.32 17.04 -10.95
C VAL A 55 -7.43 18.06 -12.09
N ASN A 56 -6.32 18.64 -12.53
CA ASN A 56 -6.31 19.58 -13.65
C ASN A 56 -6.72 18.90 -14.96
N ASN A 57 -6.16 17.73 -15.26
CA ASN A 57 -6.50 16.97 -16.46
C ASN A 57 -7.97 16.58 -16.48
N PHE A 58 -8.50 16.09 -15.35
CA PHE A 58 -9.91 15.76 -15.24
C PHE A 58 -10.80 17.00 -15.45
N SER A 59 -10.44 18.13 -14.84
CA SER A 59 -11.19 19.38 -14.97
C SER A 59 -11.20 19.90 -16.41
N LEU A 60 -10.06 19.82 -17.12
CA LEU A 60 -9.96 20.20 -18.53
C LEU A 60 -10.79 19.29 -19.44
N GLN A 61 -10.71 17.97 -19.24
CA GLN A 61 -11.53 17.02 -19.99
C GLN A 61 -13.02 17.28 -19.76
N TYR A 62 -13.41 17.50 -18.50
CA TYR A 62 -14.79 17.81 -18.17
C TYR A 62 -15.25 19.15 -18.78
N ALA A 63 -14.42 20.19 -18.74
CA ALA A 63 -14.70 21.46 -19.40
C ALA A 63 -14.91 21.29 -20.92
N ALA A 64 -14.07 20.48 -21.58
CA ALA A 64 -14.23 20.15 -22.99
C ALA A 64 -15.52 19.38 -23.30
N THR A 65 -16.07 18.63 -22.35
CA THR A 65 -17.41 18.00 -22.53
C THR A 65 -18.57 18.99 -22.34
N LEU A 66 -18.39 20.04 -21.54
CA LEU A 66 -19.40 21.06 -21.29
C LEU A 66 -19.44 22.13 -22.38
N PHE A 67 -18.27 22.45 -22.94
CA PHE A 67 -18.09 23.34 -24.07
C PHE A 67 -17.43 22.51 -25.18
N PRO A 68 -18.20 21.66 -25.88
CA PRO A 68 -17.70 21.11 -27.13
C PRO A 68 -17.28 22.31 -28.00
N GLU A 69 -16.05 22.30 -28.49
CA GLU A 69 -15.60 23.29 -29.47
C GLU A 69 -16.43 23.07 -30.75
N ASP A 70 -17.63 23.63 -30.77
CA ASP A 70 -18.30 23.99 -32.01
C ASP A 70 -17.45 25.12 -32.60
N GLU A 71 -16.55 24.75 -33.51
CA GLU A 71 -16.02 25.70 -34.47
C GLU A 71 -17.20 26.43 -35.13
N GLU A 72 -17.08 27.76 -35.17
CA GLU A 72 -17.73 28.70 -36.09
C GLU A 72 -19.10 29.29 -35.68
N SER A 73 -19.07 30.51 -35.13
CA SER A 73 -20.05 31.53 -35.51
C SER A 73 -19.49 32.97 -35.44
N VAL A 74 -19.41 33.57 -36.64
CA VAL A 74 -19.21 34.98 -37.07
C VAL A 74 -17.78 35.45 -37.33
#